data_AF-A0A2N2Q9W7-F1
#
_entry.id   AF-A0A2N2Q9W7-F1
#
_cell.length_a   1.000
_cell.length_b   1.000
_cell.length_c   1.000
_cell.angle_alpha   90.00
_cell.angle_beta   90.00
_cell.angle_gamma   90.00
#
_symmetry.space_group_name_H-M   'P 1'
#
loop_
_entity.id
_entity.type
_entity.pdbx_description
1 polymer ?
#
loop_
_entity_poly.entity_id
_entity_poly.type
_entity_poly.pdbx_seq_one_letter_code
_entity_poly.pdbx_strand_id
1 'polypeptide(L)'
;MRKKSKRTIRPVAKPLTAKQKADIVIAPRMHLQMLLAGQYDVDYACSLAGVFNLSGALCYLYGRNELEETFDVAQELIVCLIREGRAPTDDEGRSLAEAFNLADAWITMQNTASLMKAVDYVERELVKKGRLEGVNTEGPSAR
;
A
#
# COMPACT_ATOMS: atom_id res chain seq x y z
N MET A 1 4.80 37.52 -25.27
CA MET A 1 4.68 36.03 -25.26
C MET A 1 3.71 35.60 -24.16
N ARG A 2 2.55 35.01 -24.51
CA ARG A 2 1.59 34.48 -23.52
C ARG A 2 2.11 33.13 -22.99
N LYS A 3 2.36 33.01 -21.68
CA LYS A 3 2.67 31.72 -21.03
C LYS A 3 1.48 30.78 -21.24
N LYS A 4 1.68 29.68 -21.97
CA LYS A 4 0.68 28.60 -22.06
C LYS A 4 0.53 28.00 -20.68
N SER A 5 -0.58 28.32 -20.01
CA SER A 5 -1.00 27.67 -18.77
C SER A 5 -1.10 26.16 -19.06
N LYS A 6 -0.24 25.36 -18.42
CA LYS A 6 -0.36 23.89 -18.45
C LYS A 6 -1.69 23.55 -17.79
N ARG A 7 -2.71 23.19 -18.59
CA ARG A 7 -3.96 22.66 -18.07
C ARG A 7 -3.63 21.40 -17.26
N THR A 8 -3.74 21.49 -15.95
CA THR A 8 -3.76 20.33 -15.07
C THR A 8 -5.01 19.52 -15.43
N ILE A 9 -4.80 18.38 -16.07
CA ILE A 9 -5.89 17.44 -16.38
C ILE A 9 -6.36 16.90 -15.03
N ARG A 10 -7.54 17.31 -14.59
CA ARG A 10 -8.16 16.75 -13.39
C ARG A 10 -8.53 15.30 -13.67
N PRO A 11 -8.18 14.34 -12.81
CA PRO A 11 -8.57 12.96 -13.01
C PRO A 11 -10.10 12.86 -12.99
N VAL A 12 -10.65 12.32 -14.08
CA VAL A 12 -12.09 12.04 -14.20
C VAL A 12 -12.34 10.70 -13.55
N ALA A 13 -13.34 10.63 -12.67
CA ALA A 13 -13.76 9.38 -12.06
C ALA A 13 -14.29 8.44 -13.14
N LYS A 14 -13.58 7.33 -13.37
CA LYS A 14 -13.98 6.24 -14.27
C LYS A 14 -13.94 4.92 -13.50
N PRO A 15 -14.82 3.97 -13.82
CA PRO A 15 -14.64 2.60 -13.37
C PRO A 15 -13.28 2.08 -13.84
N LEU A 16 -12.63 1.25 -13.01
CA LEU A 16 -11.42 0.56 -13.43
C LEU A 16 -11.72 -0.38 -14.60
N THR A 17 -10.89 -0.31 -15.63
CA THR A 17 -10.90 -1.32 -16.69
C THR A 17 -10.48 -2.68 -16.14
N ALA A 18 -10.88 -3.77 -16.80
CA ALA A 18 -10.46 -5.12 -16.42
C ALA A 18 -8.93 -5.25 -16.34
N LYS A 19 -8.20 -4.60 -17.27
CA LYS A 19 -6.74 -4.57 -17.26
C LYS A 19 -6.18 -3.85 -16.03
N GLN A 20 -6.72 -2.68 -15.66
CA GLN A 20 -6.25 -1.99 -14.45
C GLN A 20 -6.51 -2.78 -13.17
N LYS A 21 -7.66 -3.45 -13.07
CA LYS A 21 -7.96 -4.35 -11.94
C LYS A 21 -6.93 -5.49 -11.88
N ALA A 22 -6.65 -6.09 -13.03
CA ALA A 22 -5.64 -7.13 -13.17
C ALA A 22 -4.25 -6.64 -12.75
N ASP A 23 -3.81 -5.50 -13.27
CA ASP A 23 -2.47 -4.96 -13.01
C ASP A 23 -2.28 -4.57 -11.52
N ILE A 24 -3.34 -4.11 -10.84
CA ILE A 24 -3.28 -3.73 -9.42
C ILE A 24 -3.26 -4.96 -8.50
N VAL A 25 -3.98 -6.03 -8.85
CA VAL A 25 -4.26 -7.13 -7.89
C VAL A 25 -3.61 -8.45 -8.27
N ILE A 26 -3.49 -8.81 -9.55
CA ILE A 26 -3.05 -10.17 -9.95
C ILE A 26 -1.60 -10.43 -9.53
N ALA A 27 -0.68 -9.51 -9.82
CA ALA A 27 0.72 -9.71 -9.43
C ALA A 27 0.87 -9.81 -7.89
N PRO A 28 0.32 -8.89 -7.08
CA PRO A 28 0.34 -9.05 -5.62
C PRO A 28 -0.36 -10.32 -5.13
N ARG A 29 -1.45 -10.77 -5.77
CA ARG A 29 -2.11 -12.04 -5.44
C ARG A 29 -1.17 -13.22 -5.65
N MET A 30 -0.43 -13.24 -6.76
CA MET A 30 0.58 -14.26 -7.04
C MET A 30 1.70 -14.20 -6.00
N HIS A 31 2.21 -13.02 -5.69
CA HIS A 31 3.23 -12.83 -4.65
C HIS A 31 2.79 -13.35 -3.28
N LEU A 32 1.52 -13.15 -2.92
CA LEU A 32 0.96 -13.77 -1.71
C LEU A 32 1.00 -15.29 -1.79
N GLN A 33 0.60 -15.91 -2.92
CA GLN A 33 0.67 -17.37 -3.05
C GLN A 33 2.11 -17.90 -2.92
N MET A 34 3.09 -17.16 -3.45
CA MET A 34 4.51 -17.51 -3.31
C MET A 34 4.96 -17.46 -1.85
N LEU A 35 4.59 -16.40 -1.12
CA LEU A 35 4.87 -16.27 0.31
C LEU A 35 4.21 -17.38 1.13
N LEU A 36 2.95 -17.71 0.85
CA LEU A 36 2.22 -18.80 1.52
C LEU A 36 2.81 -20.18 1.21
N ALA A 37 3.47 -20.33 0.05
CA ALA A 37 4.22 -21.54 -0.29
C ALA A 37 5.62 -21.59 0.36
N GLY A 38 5.95 -20.65 1.25
CA GLY A 38 7.25 -20.55 1.91
C GLY A 38 8.36 -19.93 1.05
N GLN A 39 8.04 -19.46 -0.16
CA GLN A 39 9.01 -18.84 -1.06
C GLN A 39 9.13 -17.35 -0.74
N TYR A 40 9.90 -17.05 0.31
CA TYR A 40 10.17 -15.68 0.69
C TYR A 40 11.03 -14.95 -0.34
N ASP A 41 10.53 -13.81 -0.78
CA ASP A 41 11.25 -12.79 -1.53
C ASP A 41 10.80 -11.42 -0.99
N VAL A 42 11.74 -10.50 -0.82
CA VAL A 42 11.46 -9.15 -0.33
C VAL A 42 10.53 -8.39 -1.28
N ASP A 43 10.63 -8.64 -2.60
CA ASP A 43 9.77 -8.01 -3.60
C ASP A 43 8.32 -8.49 -3.45
N TYR A 44 8.13 -9.77 -3.07
CA TYR A 44 6.79 -10.30 -2.80
C TYR A 44 6.18 -9.61 -1.58
N ALA A 45 6.95 -9.46 -0.50
CA ALA A 45 6.50 -8.79 0.71
C ALA A 45 6.20 -7.30 0.46
N CYS A 46 7.10 -6.58 -0.23
CA CYS A 46 6.91 -5.18 -0.61
C CYS A 46 5.68 -4.98 -1.52
N SER A 47 5.42 -5.92 -2.43
CA SER A 47 4.23 -5.89 -3.26
C SER A 47 2.93 -5.98 -2.45
N LEU A 48 2.89 -6.79 -1.39
CA LEU A 48 1.73 -6.85 -0.49
C LEU A 48 1.61 -5.59 0.36
N ALA A 49 2.73 -5.05 0.85
CA ALA A 49 2.74 -3.76 1.56
C ALA A 49 2.10 -2.66 0.71
N GLY A 50 2.40 -2.61 -0.59
CA GLY A 50 1.79 -1.65 -1.52
C GLY A 50 0.26 -1.75 -1.56
N VAL A 51 -0.29 -2.96 -1.60
CA VAL A 51 -1.75 -3.20 -1.60
C VAL A 51 -2.40 -2.78 -0.28
N PHE A 52 -1.77 -3.12 0.85
CA PHE A 52 -2.30 -2.74 2.17
C PHE A 52 -2.18 -1.24 2.44
N ASN A 53 -1.10 -0.58 2.00
CA ASN A 53 -0.96 0.87 2.09
C ASN A 53 -2.05 1.59 1.29
N LEU A 54 -2.31 1.13 0.07
CA LEU A 54 -3.38 1.69 -0.76
C LEU A 54 -4.76 1.49 -0.12
N SER A 55 -5.01 0.30 0.42
CA SER A 55 -6.28 -0.03 1.08
C SER A 55 -6.49 0.76 2.38
N GLY A 56 -5.46 0.89 3.21
CA GLY A 56 -5.48 1.71 4.42
C GLY A 56 -5.73 3.18 4.10
N ALA A 57 -5.04 3.74 3.10
CA ALA A 57 -5.28 5.11 2.64
C ALA A 57 -6.72 5.31 2.14
N LEU A 58 -7.29 4.34 1.41
CA LEU A 58 -8.69 4.38 1.03
C LEU A 58 -9.61 4.34 2.26
N CYS A 59 -9.35 3.48 3.26
CA CYS A 59 -10.15 3.43 4.48
C CYS A 59 -10.13 4.76 5.23
N TYR A 60 -8.95 5.35 5.40
CA TYR A 60 -8.80 6.67 6.01
C TYR A 60 -9.61 7.74 5.27
N LEU A 61 -9.48 7.80 3.93
CA LEU A 61 -10.19 8.79 3.11
C LEU A 61 -11.71 8.65 3.14
N TYR A 62 -12.21 7.44 3.43
CA TYR A 62 -13.65 7.13 3.48
C TYR A 62 -14.18 6.91 4.90
N GLY A 63 -13.37 7.07 5.94
CA GLY A 63 -13.75 6.90 7.35
C GLY A 63 -14.17 5.47 7.69
N ARG A 64 -13.47 4.45 7.16
CA ARG A 64 -13.76 3.03 7.38
C ARG A 64 -12.81 2.41 8.42
N ASN A 65 -12.90 2.87 9.66
CA ASN A 65 -11.96 2.51 10.73
C ASN A 65 -11.87 0.99 10.99
N GLU A 66 -12.98 0.25 10.86
CA GLU A 66 -13.01 -1.21 11.04
C GLU A 66 -12.14 -1.95 10.01
N LEU A 67 -12.12 -1.46 8.76
CA LEU A 67 -11.29 -2.01 7.70
C LEU A 67 -9.84 -1.53 7.82
N GLU A 68 -9.63 -0.30 8.31
CA GLU A 68 -8.31 0.29 8.55
C GLU A 68 -7.50 -0.57 9.53
N GLU A 69 -8.10 -0.96 10.66
CA GLU A 69 -7.45 -1.82 11.66
C GLU A 69 -6.98 -3.16 11.06
N THR A 70 -7.79 -3.75 10.18
CA THR A 70 -7.43 -5.00 9.49
C THR A 70 -6.17 -4.81 8.62
N PHE A 71 -6.09 -3.68 7.91
CA PHE A 71 -4.95 -3.39 7.04
C PHE A 71 -3.71 -2.96 7.82
N ASP A 72 -3.86 -2.28 8.95
CA ASP A 72 -2.74 -1.91 9.82
C ASP A 72 -2.06 -3.16 10.39
N VAL A 73 -2.83 -4.12 10.91
CA VAL A 73 -2.29 -5.41 11.37
C VAL A 73 -1.57 -6.14 10.23
N ALA A 74 -2.14 -6.17 9.03
CA ALA A 74 -1.50 -6.79 7.87
C ALA A 74 -0.18 -6.08 7.47
N GLN A 75 -0.12 -4.75 7.55
CA GLN A 75 1.10 -3.99 7.30
C GLN A 75 2.18 -4.30 8.35
N GLU A 76 1.82 -4.39 9.62
CA GLU A 76 2.74 -4.76 10.70
C GLU A 76 3.33 -6.15 10.48
N LEU A 77 2.49 -7.13 10.12
CA LEU A 77 2.96 -8.47 9.75
C LEU A 77 3.97 -8.41 8.61
N ILE A 78 3.67 -7.70 7.52
CA ILE A 78 4.60 -7.56 6.39
C ILE A 78 5.93 -6.92 6.82
N VAL A 79 5.89 -5.90 7.68
CA VAL A 79 7.12 -5.27 8.23
C VAL A 79 7.93 -6.29 9.02
N CYS A 80 7.30 -7.12 9.85
CA CYS A 80 7.98 -8.19 10.56
C CYS A 80 8.62 -9.20 9.60
N LEU A 81 7.90 -9.67 8.57
CA LEU A 81 8.43 -10.59 7.56
C LEU A 81 9.64 -10.00 6.83
N ILE A 82 9.60 -8.71 6.49
CA ILE A 82 10.72 -8.00 5.83
C ILE A 82 11.91 -7.91 6.76
N ARG A 83 11.71 -7.49 8.02
CA ARG A 83 12.79 -7.33 9.00
C ARG A 83 13.46 -8.64 9.36
N GLU A 84 12.68 -9.71 9.45
CA GLU A 84 13.17 -11.05 9.83
C GLU A 84 13.64 -11.87 8.62
N GLY A 85 13.35 -11.41 7.39
CA GLY A 85 13.77 -12.08 6.16
C GLY A 85 13.17 -13.48 6.01
N ARG A 86 11.89 -13.65 6.36
CA ARG A 86 11.23 -14.96 6.40
C ARG A 86 9.83 -14.97 5.79
N ALA A 87 9.40 -16.18 5.42
CA ALA A 87 8.01 -16.44 5.06
C ALA A 87 7.09 -16.35 6.29
N PRO A 88 5.78 -16.10 6.08
CA PRO A 88 4.80 -16.16 7.16
C PRO A 88 4.67 -17.57 7.71
N THR A 89 4.36 -17.67 9.00
CA THR A 89 3.80 -18.89 9.61
C THR A 89 2.40 -19.16 9.08
N ASP A 90 1.83 -20.34 9.36
CA ASP A 90 0.50 -20.72 8.88
C ASP A 90 -0.60 -19.75 9.35
N ASP A 91 -0.52 -19.28 10.60
CA ASP A 91 -1.49 -18.35 11.17
C ASP A 91 -1.34 -16.94 10.58
N GLU A 92 -0.10 -16.42 10.48
CA GLU A 92 0.17 -15.14 9.82
C GLU A 92 -0.25 -15.18 8.34
N GLY A 93 0.00 -16.31 7.68
CA GLY A 93 -0.37 -16.54 6.28
C GLY A 93 -1.88 -16.49 6.08
N ARG A 94 -2.65 -17.08 7.01
CA ARG A 94 -4.12 -17.00 6.99
C ARG A 94 -4.59 -15.56 7.16
N SER A 95 -4.05 -14.83 8.13
CA SER A 95 -4.38 -13.42 8.35
C SER A 95 -4.06 -12.55 7.14
N LEU A 96 -2.89 -12.75 6.51
CA LEU A 96 -2.51 -12.04 5.29
C LEU A 96 -3.44 -12.38 4.11
N ALA A 97 -3.87 -13.64 3.99
CA ALA A 97 -4.79 -14.04 2.93
C ALA A 97 -6.19 -13.42 3.09
N GLU A 98 -6.70 -13.38 4.31
CA GLU A 98 -7.98 -12.75 4.66
C GLU A 98 -7.93 -11.24 4.41
N ALA A 99 -6.89 -10.56 4.92
CA ALA A 99 -6.69 -9.14 4.68
C ALA A 99 -6.54 -8.83 3.19
N PHE A 100 -5.84 -9.66 2.42
CA PHE A 100 -5.70 -9.45 0.98
C PHE A 100 -7.01 -9.60 0.23
N ASN A 101 -7.84 -10.59 0.57
CA ASN A 101 -9.17 -10.74 -0.04
C ASN A 101 -10.04 -9.49 0.20
N LEU A 102 -9.96 -8.94 1.41
CA LEU A 102 -10.67 -7.72 1.77
C LEU A 102 -10.13 -6.51 1.02
N ALA A 103 -8.81 -6.39 0.89
CA ALA A 103 -8.15 -5.34 0.12
C ALA A 103 -8.54 -5.39 -1.37
N ASP A 104 -8.52 -6.57 -1.99
CA ASP A 104 -8.92 -6.77 -3.38
C ASP A 104 -10.37 -6.32 -3.62
N ALA A 105 -11.31 -6.80 -2.78
CA ALA A 105 -12.70 -6.38 -2.86
C ALA A 105 -12.83 -4.86 -2.68
N TRP A 106 -12.12 -4.29 -1.70
CA TRP A 106 -12.19 -2.86 -1.39
C TRP A 106 -11.65 -1.98 -2.52
N ILE A 107 -10.49 -2.31 -3.09
CA ILE A 107 -9.87 -1.61 -4.21
C ILE A 107 -10.75 -1.71 -5.47
N THR A 108 -11.31 -2.89 -5.73
CA THR A 108 -12.09 -3.15 -6.95
C THR A 108 -13.41 -2.38 -7.01
N MET A 109 -13.94 -1.96 -5.85
CA MET A 109 -15.12 -1.09 -5.75
C MET A 109 -14.83 0.39 -6.05
N GLN A 110 -13.56 0.80 -6.09
CA GLN A 110 -13.18 2.20 -6.26
C GLN A 110 -13.16 2.64 -7.72
N ASN A 111 -13.31 3.95 -7.93
CA ASN A 111 -13.07 4.59 -9.23
C ASN A 111 -11.62 5.10 -9.32
N THR A 112 -11.16 5.38 -10.54
CA THR A 112 -9.80 5.86 -10.82
C THR A 112 -9.42 7.13 -10.06
N ALA A 113 -10.35 8.06 -9.84
CA ALA A 113 -10.05 9.30 -9.15
C ALA A 113 -9.83 9.08 -7.64
N SER A 114 -10.61 8.19 -7.02
CA SER A 114 -10.43 7.79 -5.62
C SER A 114 -9.09 7.09 -5.42
N LEU A 115 -8.73 6.16 -6.32
CA LEU A 115 -7.45 5.47 -6.25
C LEU A 115 -6.27 6.42 -6.43
N MET A 116 -6.35 7.37 -7.37
CA MET A 116 -5.31 8.38 -7.53
C MET A 116 -5.16 9.26 -6.28
N LYS A 117 -6.26 9.65 -5.63
CA LYS A 117 -6.19 10.40 -4.37
C LYS A 117 -5.54 9.58 -3.25
N ALA A 118 -5.82 8.28 -3.18
CA ALA A 118 -5.20 7.40 -2.21
C ALA A 118 -3.70 7.22 -2.47
N VAL A 119 -3.29 7.05 -3.74
CA VAL A 119 -1.87 7.02 -4.13
C VAL A 119 -1.18 8.33 -3.77
N ASP A 120 -1.76 9.47 -4.14
CA ASP A 120 -1.22 10.80 -3.80
C ASP A 120 -1.07 10.99 -2.28
N TYR A 121 -2.00 10.43 -1.49
CA TYR A 121 -1.93 10.46 -0.04
C TYR A 121 -0.76 9.61 0.48
N VAL A 122 -0.65 8.36 0.03
CA VAL A 122 0.44 7.44 0.42
C VAL A 122 1.80 8.06 0.08
N GLU A 123 1.98 8.59 -1.13
CA GLU A 123 3.24 9.24 -1.53
C GLU A 123 3.62 10.41 -0.62
N ARG A 124 2.64 11.25 -0.25
CA ARG A 124 2.89 12.39 0.65
C ARG A 124 3.29 11.93 2.04
N GLU A 125 2.64 10.90 2.58
CA GLU A 125 2.95 10.38 3.91
C GLU A 125 4.32 9.69 3.93
N LEU A 126 4.70 8.96 2.88
CA LEU A 126 6.05 8.38 2.73
C LEU A 126 7.13 9.47 2.67
N VAL A 127 6.90 10.56 1.91
CA VAL A 127 7.83 11.70 1.86
C VAL A 127 7.94 12.41 3.20
N LYS A 128 6.83 12.56 3.95
CA LYS A 128 6.86 13.16 5.29
C LYS A 128 7.65 12.29 6.26
N LYS A 129 7.43 10.97 6.29
CA LYS A 129 8.16 10.04 7.15
C LYS A 129 9.66 10.03 6.84
N GLY A 130 10.04 9.97 5.56
CA GLY A 130 11.46 10.02 5.15
C GLY A 130 12.16 11.35 5.48
N ARG A 131 11.43 12.48 5.55
CA ARG A 131 11.99 13.76 6.03
C ARG A 131 12.20 13.81 7.53
N LEU A 132 11.37 13.10 8.31
CA LEU A 132 11.49 13.05 9.78
C LEU A 132 12.64 12.14 10.23
N GLU A 133 12.93 11.07 9.49
CA GLU A 133 14.08 10.19 9.76
C GLU A 133 15.44 10.87 9.48
N GLY A 134 15.48 11.88 8.60
CA GLY A 134 16.68 12.66 8.29
C GLY A 134 17.02 13.80 9.26
N VAL A 135 16.17 14.08 10.27
CA VAL A 135 16.37 15.20 11.21
C VAL A 135 16.95 14.75 12.56
N ASN A 136 17.01 13.44 12.82
CA ASN A 136 17.40 12.89 14.14
C ASN A 136 18.87 12.42 14.25
N THR A 137 19.76 12.75 13.32
CA THR A 137 21.18 12.30 13.36
C THR A 137 22.22 13.36 13.72
N GLU A 138 21.83 14.60 14.04
CA GLU A 138 22.79 15.61 14.53
C GLU A 138 22.52 15.97 16.00
N GLY A 139 22.88 15.04 16.89
CA GLY A 139 23.14 15.39 18.28
C GLY A 139 24.40 16.26 18.39
N PRO A 140 24.42 17.30 19.23
CA PRO A 140 25.53 18.24 19.29
C PRO A 140 26.80 17.52 19.77
N SER A 141 27.85 17.61 18.96
CA SER A 141 29.21 17.24 19.33
C SER A 141 29.61 18.00 20.60
N ALA A 142 29.71 17.25 21.70
CA ALA A 142 30.21 17.76 22.96
C ALA A 142 31.67 18.20 22.78
N ARG A 143 31.93 19.48 23.06
CA ARG A 143 33.25 20.01 23.38
C ARG A 143 33.46 19.95 24.88
#